data_AF-A0A9C7TBQ9-F1
#
_entry.id   AF-A0A9C7TBQ9-F1
#
_cell.length_a   1.000
_cell.length_b   1.000
_cell.length_c   1.000
_cell.angle_alpha   90.00
_cell.angle_beta   90.00
_cell.angle_gamma   90.00
#
_symmetry.space_group_name_H-M   'P 1'
#
loop_
_entity.id
_entity.type
_entity.pdbx_description
1 polymer ?
#
loop_
_entity_poly.entity_id
_entity_poly.type
_entity_poly.pdbx_seq_one_letter_code
_entity_poly.pdbx_strand_id
1 'polypeptide(L)' 'MDMGLYIVTLRLDRARELTVGKLGRFSFPAGYYVYVGRAVRGLYARAARHRRKGKTLRWHIDYIREVADWVGVEVG' A
#
# COMPACT_ATOMS: atom_id res chain seq x y z
N MET A 1 -1.46 8.31 22.13
CA MET A 1 -2.60 7.82 21.32
C MET A 1 -2.04 7.10 20.10
N ASP A 2 -2.60 5.96 19.72
CA ASP A 2 -2.20 5.18 18.54
C ASP A 2 -3.26 5.34 17.42
N MET A 3 -3.49 6.61 17.05
CA MET A 3 -4.47 7.09 16.09
C MET A 3 -3.84 8.22 15.28
N GLY A 4 -4.14 8.31 14.00
CA GLY A 4 -3.57 9.33 13.13
C GLY A 4 -3.72 9.01 11.66
N LEU A 5 -2.93 9.72 10.85
CA LEU A 5 -2.78 9.49 9.42
C LEU A 5 -1.45 8.80 9.16
N TYR A 6 -1.38 8.07 8.06
CA TYR A 6 -0.13 7.53 7.56
C TYR A 6 -0.10 7.56 6.04
N ILE A 7 1.10 7.68 5.49
CA ILE A 7 1.36 7.69 4.06
C ILE A 7 2.28 6.52 3.75
N VAL A 8 1.85 5.61 2.87
CA VAL A 8 2.69 4.54 2.34
C VAL A 8 3.18 4.93 0.97
N THR A 9 4.48 4.82 0.75
CA THR A 9 5.11 5.05 -0.56
C THR A 9 5.71 3.75 -1.08
N LEU A 10 5.36 3.39 -2.31
CA LEU A 10 5.89 2.25 -3.05
C LEU A 10 6.48 2.72 -4.39
N ARG A 11 7.46 1.98 -4.90
CA ARG A 11 8.03 2.20 -6.24
C ARG A 11 7.79 0.98 -7.11
N LEU A 12 7.21 1.19 -8.28
CA LEU A 12 7.02 0.16 -9.29
C LEU A 12 8.00 0.43 -10.45
N ASP A 13 8.99 -0.44 -10.64
CA ASP A 13 10.06 -0.20 -11.62
C ASP A 13 9.64 -0.36 -13.08
N ARG A 14 8.54 -1.07 -13.33
CA ARG A 14 8.00 -1.28 -14.68
C ARG A 14 6.49 -1.38 -14.65
N ALA A 15 5.84 -0.99 -15.73
CA ALA A 15 4.39 -1.08 -15.82
C ALA A 15 3.89 -2.53 -15.58
N ARG A 16 2.77 -2.67 -14.88
CA ARG A 16 2.14 -3.97 -14.56
C ARG A 16 0.64 -3.91 -14.73
N GLU A 17 0.06 -4.97 -15.26
CA GLU A 17 -1.37 -5.20 -15.11
C GLU A 17 -1.64 -6.00 -13.84
N LEU A 18 -2.52 -5.50 -12.99
CA LEU A 18 -2.88 -6.13 -11.72
C LEU A 18 -4.40 -6.23 -11.60
N THR A 19 -4.87 -7.36 -11.09
CA THR A 19 -6.26 -7.53 -10.65
C THR A 19 -6.39 -7.07 -9.21
N VAL A 20 -7.16 -6.01 -8.97
CA VAL A 20 -7.36 -5.39 -7.65
C VAL A 20 -8.69 -5.87 -7.06
N GLY A 21 -8.70 -7.07 -6.47
CA GLY A 21 -9.88 -7.65 -5.84
C GLY A 21 -11.11 -7.60 -6.76
N LYS A 22 -12.22 -7.05 -6.25
CA LYS A 22 -13.46 -6.88 -7.01
C LYS A 22 -13.48 -5.66 -7.95
N LEU A 23 -12.49 -4.77 -7.88
CA LEU A 23 -12.43 -3.60 -8.78
C LEU A 23 -12.06 -3.99 -10.22
N GLY A 24 -11.44 -5.16 -10.41
CA GLY A 24 -11.06 -5.68 -11.71
C GLY A 24 -9.60 -5.45 -12.05
N ARG A 25 -9.28 -5.51 -13.34
CA ARG A 25 -7.91 -5.45 -13.89
C ARG A 25 -7.58 -4.03 -14.33
N PHE A 26 -6.42 -3.53 -13.90
CA PHE A 26 -5.94 -2.19 -14.24
C PHE A 26 -4.48 -2.23 -14.68
N SER A 27 -4.11 -1.31 -15.56
CA SER A 27 -2.71 -1.02 -15.88
C SER A 27 -2.15 -0.01 -14.88
N PHE A 28 -1.02 -0.35 -14.28
CA PHE A 28 -0.25 0.47 -13.37
C PHE A 28 1.08 0.84 -14.05
N PRO A 29 1.26 2.09 -14.51
CA PRO A 29 2.53 2.57 -15.06
C PRO A 29 3.72 2.42 -14.08
N ALA A 30 4.95 2.44 -14.60
CA ALA A 30 6.12 2.56 -13.73
C ALA A 30 6.09 3.90 -12.98
N GLY A 31 6.52 3.92 -11.73
CA GLY A 31 6.57 5.14 -10.92
C GLY A 31 6.30 4.93 -9.44
N TYR A 32 6.06 6.05 -8.75
CA TYR A 32 5.75 6.07 -7.33
C TYR A 32 4.24 6.00 -7.09
N TYR A 33 3.86 5.17 -6.14
CA TYR A 33 2.49 5.00 -5.69
C TYR A 33 2.38 5.39 -4.22
N VAL A 34 1.50 6.35 -3.94
CA VAL A 34 1.29 6.88 -2.60
C VAL A 34 -0.11 6.53 -2.12
N TYR A 35 -0.22 6.00 -0.91
CA TYR A 35 -1.49 5.68 -0.27
C TYR A 35 -1.62 6.39 1.07
N VAL A 36 -2.68 7.18 1.22
CA VAL A 36 -3.02 7.86 2.47
C VAL A 36 -4.05 7.02 3.22
N GLY A 37 -3.71 6.64 4.44
CA GLY A 37 -4.59 5.90 5.34
C GLY A 37 -4.82 6.61 6.65
N ARG A 38 -5.95 6.31 7.30
CA ARG A 38 -6.28 6.73 8.66
C ARG A 38 -6.40 5.54 9.59
N ALA A 39 -6.00 5.70 10.83
CA ALA A 39 -6.28 4.75 11.89
C ALA A 39 -6.89 5.47 13.08
N VAL A 40 -8.05 5.01 13.57
CA VAL A 40 -8.65 5.46 14.85
C VAL A 40 -8.08 4.68 16.04
N ARG A 41 -7.48 3.52 15.76
CA ARG A 41 -6.74 2.67 16.68
C ARG A 41 -5.75 1.82 15.86
N GLY A 42 -4.60 1.48 16.41
CA GLY A 42 -3.64 0.61 15.73
C GLY A 42 -2.90 1.28 14.58
N LEU A 43 -2.57 2.58 14.68
CA LEU A 43 -1.88 3.34 13.62
C LEU A 43 -0.59 2.66 13.19
N TYR A 44 0.31 2.39 14.15
CA TYR A 44 1.59 1.76 13.84
C TYR A 44 1.41 0.34 13.30
N ALA A 45 0.47 -0.43 13.85
CA ALA A 45 0.19 -1.79 13.38
C ALA A 45 -0.36 -1.82 11.94
N ARG A 46 -1.21 -0.86 11.58
CA ARG A 46 -1.73 -0.71 10.21
C ARG A 46 -0.63 -0.27 9.25
N ALA A 47 0.14 0.76 9.61
CA ALA A 47 1.29 1.24 8.84
C ALA A 47 2.29 0.10 8.57
N ALA A 48 2.71 -0.61 9.62
CA ALA A 48 3.67 -1.71 9.51
C ALA A 48 3.15 -2.88 8.66
N ARG A 49 1.84 -3.14 8.68
CA ARG A 49 1.24 -4.21 7.88
C ARG A 49 1.46 -4.00 6.38
N HIS A 50 1.44 -2.77 5.87
CA HIS A 50 1.62 -2.50 4.44
C HIS A 50 3.02 -2.87 3.93
N ARG A 51 4.03 -2.94 4.79
CA ARG A 51 5.39 -3.36 4.38
C ARG A 51 5.48 -4.83 3.97
N ARG A 52 4.68 -5.72 4.55
CA ARG A 52 4.75 -7.17 4.32
C ARG A 52 4.27 -7.55 2.92
N LYS A 53 4.86 -8.58 2.30
CA LYS A 53 4.30 -9.27 1.11
C LYS A 53 3.64 -10.59 1.53
N GLY A 54 2.94 -11.28 0.64
CA GLY A 54 2.38 -12.61 0.89
C GLY A 54 1.30 -12.64 1.98
N LYS A 55 0.60 -11.52 2.16
CA LYS A 55 -0.48 -11.34 3.16
C LYS A 55 -1.84 -11.36 2.46
N THR A 56 -2.91 -11.63 3.21
CA THR A 56 -4.28 -11.38 2.68
C THR A 56 -4.40 -9.94 2.20
N LEU A 57 -4.76 -9.70 0.95
CA LEU A 57 -4.81 -8.34 0.39
C LEU A 57 -6.12 -7.67 0.79
N ARG A 58 -6.04 -6.61 1.61
CA ARG A 58 -7.23 -5.94 2.17
C ARG A 58 -7.45 -4.54 1.61
N TRP A 59 -6.36 -3.84 1.29
CA TRP A 59 -6.39 -2.48 0.73
C TRP A 59 -5.85 -2.48 -0.70
N HIS A 60 -6.27 -1.52 -1.54
CA HIS A 60 -5.83 -1.47 -2.93
C HIS A 60 -4.30 -1.38 -3.07
N ILE A 61 -3.64 -0.63 -2.19
CA ILE A 61 -2.18 -0.53 -2.16
C ILE A 61 -1.50 -1.87 -1.82
N ASP A 62 -2.19 -2.81 -1.16
CA ASP A 62 -1.63 -4.14 -0.89
C ASP A 62 -1.36 -4.91 -2.19
N TYR A 63 -2.19 -4.72 -3.24
CA TYR A 63 -2.01 -5.38 -4.53
C TYR A 63 -0.76 -4.84 -5.26
N ILE A 64 -0.55 -3.53 -5.21
CA ILE A 64 0.67 -2.91 -5.74
C ILE A 64 1.89 -3.36 -4.92
N ARG A 65 1.75 -3.47 -3.59
CA ARG A 65 2.83 -3.90 -2.69
C ARG A 65 3.43 -5.26 -3.05
N GLU A 66 2.64 -6.21 -3.55
CA GLU A 66 3.16 -7.53 -3.91
C GLU A 66 4.22 -7.45 -5.02
N VAL A 67 4.08 -6.49 -5.94
CA VAL A 67 4.94 -6.36 -7.12
C VAL A 67 5.84 -5.13 -7.13
N ALA A 68 5.63 -4.20 -6.20
CA ALA A 68 6.42 -2.98 -6.03
C ALA A 68 7.43 -3.10 -4.89
N ASP A 69 8.42 -2.23 -4.89
CA ASP A 69 9.38 -2.07 -3.83
C ASP A 69 8.89 -1.11 -2.76
N TRP A 70 9.34 -1.37 -1.53
CA TRP A 70 8.99 -0.56 -0.38
C TRP A 70 9.89 0.68 -0.36
N VAL A 71 9.28 1.86 -0.35
CA VAL A 71 10.02 3.12 -0.17
C VAL A 71 9.96 3.53 1.29
N GLY A 72 8.76 3.61 1.87
CA GLY A 72 8.64 4.09 3.24
C GLY A 72 7.20 4.18 3.74
N VAL A 73 7.09 4.48 5.03
CA VAL A 73 5.84 4.93 5.65
C VAL A 73 6.11 6.14 6.51
N GLU A 74 5.29 7.16 6.35
CA GLU A 74 5.26 8.33 7.22
C GLU A 74 4.00 8.26 8.07
N VAL A 75 4.09 8.69 9.32
CA VAL A 75 3.01 8.61 10.30
C VAL A 75 2.89 9.98 10.96
N GLY A 76 1.66 10.50 11.05
CA GLY A 76 1.34 11.80 11.63
C GLY A 76 0.08 11.78 12.47
#